data_AF-A0A6L9L233-F1
#
_entry.id   AF-A0A6L9L233-F1
#
_cell.length_a   1.000
_cell.length_b   1.000
_cell.length_c   1.000
_cell.angle_alpha   90.00
_cell.angle_beta   90.00
_cell.angle_gamma   90.00
#
_symmetry.space_group_name_H-M   'P 1'
#
loop_
_entity.id
_entity.type
_entity.pdbx_description
1 polymer ?
#
loop_
_entity_poly.entity_id
_entity_poly.type
_entity_poly.pdbx_seq_one_letter_code
_entity_poly.pdbx_strand_id
1 'polypeptide(L)'
;MSDSLVERRGTLPGKAYALIEEAIVTMRILPGSVVSEKGLSDVMGIGRTPIREAIQRLAREHLIVVLPQRGLLVAEIDPGRQLKLLEARREIERLICRAAAKRATTVERQRFAELAIEFDQEAKTSDQLAFVRSDREFNELSLVAARNEYAAGAMRQLHGLSRRFWYYHDRTAVDRPKIAQLHRAICLAIADGDVETAGASLDRLIDYIEEYTRAAVFSKL
;
A
#
# COMPACT_ATOMS: atom_id res chain seq x y z
N MET A 1 -9.52 22.34 -1.97
CA MET A 1 -9.34 21.61 -0.68
C MET A 1 -8.36 20.45 -0.85
N SER A 2 -7.13 20.72 -1.29
CA SER A 2 -6.07 19.71 -1.51
C SER A 2 -4.99 19.72 -0.40
N ASP A 3 -5.17 20.53 0.64
CA ASP A 3 -4.15 20.79 1.69
C ASP A 3 -4.02 19.68 2.75
N SER A 4 -5.08 18.89 2.98
CA SER A 4 -5.17 18.08 4.21
C SER A 4 -4.24 16.87 4.28
N LEU A 5 -3.61 16.46 3.17
CA LEU A 5 -2.79 15.25 3.11
C LEU A 5 -1.28 15.53 3.10
N VAL A 6 -0.85 16.64 2.50
CA VAL A 6 0.52 17.17 2.64
C VAL A 6 0.73 17.61 4.09
N GLU A 7 -0.25 18.31 4.69
CA GLU A 7 -0.23 18.65 6.12
C GLU A 7 -0.14 17.40 6.99
N ARG A 8 -0.95 16.36 6.72
CA ARG A 8 -0.94 15.11 7.52
C ARG A 8 0.39 14.36 7.46
N ARG A 9 1.09 14.32 6.31
CA ARG A 9 2.46 13.74 6.23
C ARG A 9 3.50 14.59 6.98
N GLY A 10 3.28 15.90 7.09
CA GLY A 10 4.09 16.81 7.92
C GLY A 10 3.82 16.69 9.42
N THR A 11 2.69 16.13 9.84
CA THR A 11 2.38 15.95 11.28
C THR A 11 3.19 14.80 11.92
N LEU A 12 3.49 14.93 13.22
CA LEU A 12 4.15 13.87 13.98
C LEU A 12 3.38 12.53 13.98
N PRO A 13 2.03 12.47 14.10
CA PRO A 13 1.28 11.22 13.97
C PRO A 13 1.40 10.60 12.57
N GLY A 14 1.36 11.42 11.51
CA GLY A 14 1.53 10.94 10.14
C GLY A 14 2.92 10.35 9.90
N LYS A 15 3.96 11.00 10.42
CA LYS A 15 5.34 10.48 10.40
C LYS A 15 5.47 9.17 11.17
N ALA A 16 4.91 9.10 12.38
CA ALA A 16 4.90 7.88 13.19
C ALA A 16 4.21 6.72 12.45
N TYR A 17 3.04 6.98 11.86
CA TYR A 17 2.31 6.01 11.05
C TYR A 17 3.16 5.50 9.89
N ALA A 18 3.75 6.40 9.10
CA ALA A 18 4.54 6.01 7.92
C ALA A 18 5.74 5.13 8.30
N LEU A 19 6.45 5.47 9.37
CA LEU A 19 7.60 4.69 9.86
C LEU A 19 7.19 3.31 10.36
N ILE A 20 6.13 3.22 11.16
CA ILE A 20 5.67 1.94 11.72
C ILE A 20 5.08 1.05 10.60
N GLU A 21 4.27 1.61 9.70
CA GLU A 21 3.73 0.88 8.55
C GLU A 21 4.85 0.34 7.66
N GLU A 22 5.87 1.16 7.32
CA GLU A 22 7.02 0.69 6.54
C GLU A 22 7.75 -0.43 7.29
N ALA A 23 7.95 -0.33 8.61
CA ALA A 23 8.60 -1.37 9.40
C ALA A 23 7.81 -2.70 9.44
N ILE A 24 6.48 -2.63 9.51
CA ILE A 24 5.59 -3.82 9.45
C ILE A 24 5.57 -4.42 8.03
N VAL A 25 5.42 -3.59 7.00
CA VAL A 25 5.39 -4.04 5.60
C VAL A 25 6.72 -4.67 5.19
N THR A 26 7.84 -4.12 5.64
CA THR A 26 9.20 -4.59 5.29
C THR A 26 9.74 -5.69 6.21
N MET A 27 8.89 -6.30 7.05
CA MET A 27 9.25 -7.35 8.01
C MET A 27 10.33 -6.95 9.03
N ARG A 28 10.63 -5.66 9.21
CA ARG A 28 11.48 -5.18 10.32
C ARG A 28 10.77 -5.34 11.67
N ILE A 29 9.44 -5.31 11.67
CA ILE A 29 8.60 -5.80 12.76
C ILE A 29 7.82 -6.99 12.22
N LEU A 30 8.10 -8.18 12.77
CA LEU A 30 7.61 -9.45 12.22
C LEU A 30 6.11 -9.65 12.45
N PRO A 31 5.40 -10.30 11.52
CA PRO A 31 4.07 -10.85 11.77
C PRO A 31 4.07 -11.74 13.03
N GLY A 32 3.00 -11.68 13.81
CA GLY A 32 2.86 -12.45 15.05
C GLY A 32 3.65 -11.89 16.25
N SER A 33 4.54 -10.93 16.03
CA SER A 33 5.29 -10.31 17.14
C SER A 33 4.42 -9.41 18.01
N VAL A 34 4.74 -9.35 19.30
CA VAL A 34 4.12 -8.43 20.25
C VAL A 34 5.09 -7.28 20.54
N VAL A 35 4.67 -6.05 20.27
CA VAL A 35 5.42 -4.82 20.54
C VAL A 35 4.68 -3.95 21.57
N SER A 36 5.35 -2.94 22.11
CA SER A 36 4.74 -2.01 23.08
C SER A 36 4.72 -0.57 22.54
N GLU A 37 3.75 0.26 22.98
CA GLU A 37 3.72 1.69 22.63
C GLU A 37 5.04 2.37 23.00
N LYS A 38 5.59 2.03 24.17
CA LYS A 38 6.87 2.56 24.65
C LYS A 38 8.01 2.16 23.73
N GLY A 39 8.12 0.87 23.38
CA GLY A 39 9.17 0.39 22.48
C GLY A 39 9.12 1.05 21.10
N LEU A 40 7.93 1.25 20.54
CA LEU A 40 7.76 1.99 19.29
C LEU A 40 8.15 3.47 19.44
N SER A 41 7.79 4.12 20.55
CA SER A 41 8.19 5.50 20.85
C SER A 41 9.70 5.65 20.93
N ASP A 42 10.37 4.74 21.63
CA ASP A 42 11.82 4.74 21.84
C ASP A 42 12.57 4.51 20.52
N VAL A 43 12.16 3.52 19.73
CA VAL A 43 12.81 3.18 18.43
C VAL A 43 12.60 4.27 17.38
N MET A 44 11.41 4.90 17.35
CA MET A 44 11.08 5.90 16.32
C MET A 44 11.54 7.31 16.72
N GLY A 45 11.92 7.53 17.98
CA GLY A 45 12.25 8.86 18.50
C GLY A 45 11.07 9.83 18.45
N ILE A 46 9.84 9.31 18.52
CA ILE A 46 8.60 10.09 18.44
C ILE A 46 7.81 9.90 19.74
N GLY A 47 7.27 11.00 20.28
CA GLY A 47 6.55 11.00 21.55
C GLY A 47 5.31 10.09 21.58
N ARG A 48 4.82 9.79 22.79
CA ARG A 48 3.75 8.79 23.01
C ARG A 48 2.42 9.13 22.33
N THR A 49 1.99 10.38 22.35
CA THR A 49 0.71 10.81 21.76
C THR A 49 0.65 10.53 20.25
N PRO A 50 1.61 11.02 19.42
CA PRO A 50 1.63 10.69 17.99
C PRO A 50 1.80 9.20 17.70
N ILE A 51 2.54 8.46 18.53
CA ILE A 51 2.63 6.98 18.42
C ILE A 51 1.27 6.33 18.64
N ARG A 52 0.52 6.74 19.68
CA ARG A 52 -0.79 6.19 19.99
C ARG A 52 -1.79 6.44 18.85
N GLU A 53 -1.81 7.63 18.28
CA GLU A 53 -2.66 7.95 17.13
C GLU A 53 -2.30 7.10 15.90
N ALA A 54 -1.00 6.92 15.63
CA ALA A 54 -0.53 6.03 14.57
C ALA A 54 -0.98 4.59 14.80
N ILE A 55 -0.88 4.07 16.04
CA ILE A 55 -1.34 2.73 16.40
C ILE A 55 -2.85 2.57 16.19
N GLN A 56 -3.65 3.54 16.62
CA GLN A 56 -5.10 3.50 16.41
C GLN A 56 -5.46 3.47 14.92
N ARG A 57 -4.67 4.13 14.07
CA ARG A 57 -4.84 4.06 12.62
C ARG A 57 -4.44 2.69 12.08
N LEU A 58 -3.26 2.18 12.45
CA LEU A 58 -2.79 0.85 12.04
C LEU A 58 -3.75 -0.27 12.48
N ALA A 59 -4.41 -0.11 13.62
CA ALA A 59 -5.43 -1.03 14.11
C ALA A 59 -6.71 -1.00 13.26
N ARG A 60 -7.14 0.18 12.83
CA ARG A 60 -8.26 0.35 11.88
C ARG A 60 -7.95 -0.24 10.50
N GLU A 61 -6.67 -0.28 10.13
CA GLU A 61 -6.17 -0.89 8.88
C GLU A 61 -5.76 -2.37 9.08
N HIS A 62 -6.09 -2.95 10.24
CA HIS A 62 -5.83 -4.36 10.60
C HIS A 62 -4.36 -4.80 10.57
N LEU A 63 -3.41 -3.87 10.53
CA LEU A 63 -1.97 -4.17 10.61
C LEU A 63 -1.52 -4.50 12.05
N ILE A 64 -2.24 -3.96 13.04
CA ILE A 64 -2.01 -4.19 14.47
C ILE A 64 -3.32 -4.59 15.14
N VAL A 65 -3.25 -5.52 16.09
CA VAL A 65 -4.32 -5.82 17.05
C VAL A 65 -3.88 -5.31 18.42
N VAL A 66 -4.66 -4.40 19.00
CA VAL A 66 -4.40 -3.91 20.36
C VAL A 66 -4.85 -4.97 21.36
N LEU A 67 -3.91 -5.50 22.14
CA LEU A 67 -4.18 -6.47 23.20
C LEU A 67 -4.17 -5.74 24.56
N PRO A 68 -5.32 -5.62 25.25
CA PRO A 68 -5.38 -4.97 26.55
C PRO A 68 -4.35 -5.55 27.52
N GLN A 69 -3.52 -4.68 28.11
CA GLN A 69 -2.44 -5.02 29.06
C GLN A 69 -1.31 -5.93 28.52
N ARG A 70 -1.39 -6.41 27.28
CA ARG A 70 -0.41 -7.32 26.68
C ARG A 70 0.42 -6.69 25.57
N GLY A 71 0.02 -5.52 25.08
CA GLY A 71 0.75 -4.77 24.06
C GLY A 71 0.01 -4.75 22.72
N LEU A 72 0.78 -4.77 21.64
CA LEU A 72 0.32 -4.60 20.27
C LEU A 72 0.78 -5.81 19.47
N LEU A 73 -0.15 -6.63 19.03
CA LEU A 73 0.14 -7.79 18.19
C LEU A 73 0.18 -7.34 16.73
N VAL A 74 1.29 -7.58 16.03
CA VAL A 74 1.36 -7.38 14.58
C VAL A 74 0.60 -8.51 13.89
N ALA A 75 -0.37 -8.16 13.04
CA ALA A 75 -1.26 -9.13 12.42
C ALA A 75 -0.48 -10.16 11.59
N GLU A 76 -0.86 -11.43 11.67
CA GLU A 76 -0.32 -12.51 10.84
C GLU A 76 -0.59 -12.29 9.34
N ILE A 77 0.15 -12.99 8.49
CA ILE A 77 -0.06 -13.01 7.04
C ILE A 77 -0.81 -14.30 6.70
N ASP A 78 -2.03 -14.13 6.18
CA ASP A 78 -2.91 -15.24 5.84
C ASP A 78 -3.33 -15.15 4.36
N PRO A 79 -2.95 -16.11 3.51
CA PRO A 79 -3.33 -16.10 2.10
C PRO A 79 -4.84 -16.16 1.85
N GLY A 80 -5.60 -16.84 2.71
CA GLY A 80 -7.06 -16.92 2.59
C GLY A 80 -7.74 -15.55 2.77
N ARG A 81 -7.26 -14.77 3.75
CA ARG A 81 -7.67 -13.37 3.96
C ARG A 81 -7.18 -12.47 2.84
N GLN A 82 -6.00 -12.72 2.28
CA GLN A 82 -5.50 -11.98 1.13
C GLN A 82 -6.42 -12.15 -0.09
N LEU A 83 -6.88 -13.37 -0.40
CA LEU A 83 -7.81 -13.58 -1.51
C LEU A 83 -9.13 -12.80 -1.32
N LYS A 84 -9.72 -12.85 -0.11
CA LYS A 84 -10.92 -12.06 0.23
C LYS A 84 -10.68 -10.55 0.14
N LEU A 85 -9.47 -10.10 0.49
CA LEU A 85 -9.07 -8.70 0.35
C LEU A 85 -9.02 -8.29 -1.12
N LEU A 86 -8.48 -9.15 -2.00
CA LEU A 86 -8.37 -8.87 -3.42
C LEU A 86 -9.74 -8.76 -4.12
N GLU A 87 -10.73 -9.54 -3.69
CA GLU A 87 -12.12 -9.42 -4.15
C GLU A 87 -12.66 -7.99 -3.94
N ALA A 88 -12.52 -7.44 -2.74
CA ALA A 88 -12.95 -6.08 -2.44
C ALA A 88 -12.05 -5.02 -3.10
N ARG A 89 -10.73 -5.26 -3.13
CA ARG A 89 -9.74 -4.35 -3.68
C ARG A 89 -10.00 -4.09 -5.16
N ARG A 90 -10.28 -5.14 -5.95
CA ARG A 90 -10.54 -5.05 -7.39
C ARG A 90 -11.59 -3.98 -7.70
N GLU A 91 -12.75 -4.05 -7.05
CA GLU A 91 -13.88 -3.19 -7.39
C GLU A 91 -13.64 -1.74 -6.97
N ILE A 92 -13.14 -1.54 -5.76
CA ILE A 92 -12.95 -0.19 -5.22
C ILE A 92 -11.74 0.49 -5.88
N GLU A 93 -10.65 -0.23 -6.11
CA GLU A 93 -9.44 0.34 -6.73
C GLU A 93 -9.67 0.61 -8.22
N ARG A 94 -10.50 -0.17 -8.92
CA ARG A 94 -10.89 0.10 -10.31
C ARG A 94 -11.64 1.42 -10.41
N LEU A 95 -12.58 1.65 -9.50
CA LEU A 95 -13.24 2.95 -9.38
C LEU A 95 -12.22 4.07 -9.13
N ILE A 96 -11.24 3.86 -8.25
CA ILE A 96 -10.20 4.85 -7.93
C ILE A 96 -9.33 5.16 -9.15
N CYS A 97 -8.76 4.16 -9.83
CA CYS A 97 -7.89 4.38 -10.99
C CYS A 97 -8.64 5.05 -12.16
N ARG A 98 -9.88 4.62 -12.43
CA ARG A 98 -10.76 5.27 -13.43
C ARG A 98 -11.05 6.73 -13.06
N ALA A 99 -11.37 6.99 -11.79
CA ALA A 99 -11.64 8.35 -11.32
C ALA A 99 -10.37 9.22 -11.34
N ALA A 100 -9.22 8.67 -10.97
CA ALA A 100 -7.93 9.36 -11.01
C ALA A 100 -7.57 9.76 -12.45
N ALA A 101 -7.68 8.84 -13.41
CA ALA A 101 -7.46 9.14 -14.83
C ALA A 101 -8.37 10.27 -15.33
N LYS A 102 -9.62 10.32 -14.84
CA LYS A 102 -10.58 11.38 -15.22
C LYS A 102 -10.30 12.73 -14.54
N ARG A 103 -9.80 12.74 -13.29
CA ARG A 103 -9.84 13.91 -12.40
C ARG A 103 -8.47 14.45 -12.00
N ALA A 104 -7.39 13.72 -12.27
CA ALA A 104 -6.03 14.15 -11.93
C ALA A 104 -5.69 15.50 -12.59
N THR A 105 -5.12 16.39 -11.79
CA THR A 105 -4.56 17.67 -12.24
C THR A 105 -3.30 17.45 -13.09
N THR A 106 -2.85 18.49 -13.80
CA THR A 106 -1.61 18.43 -14.60
C THR A 106 -0.41 18.03 -13.74
N VAL A 107 -0.31 18.55 -12.51
CA VAL A 107 0.79 18.21 -11.59
C VAL A 107 0.72 16.75 -11.14
N GLU A 108 -0.47 16.25 -10.82
CA GLU A 108 -0.65 14.85 -10.43
C GLU A 108 -0.36 13.90 -11.61
N ARG A 109 -0.79 14.23 -12.83
CA ARG A 109 -0.47 13.47 -14.05
C ARG A 109 1.03 13.40 -14.31
N GLN A 110 1.72 14.52 -14.15
CA GLN A 110 3.18 14.57 -14.25
C GLN A 110 3.84 13.64 -13.23
N ARG A 111 3.36 13.63 -11.98
CA ARG A 111 3.88 12.72 -10.96
C ARG A 111 3.59 11.24 -11.27
N PHE A 112 2.44 10.91 -11.86
CA PHE A 112 2.19 9.55 -12.36
C PHE A 112 3.15 9.17 -13.49
N ALA A 113 3.46 10.07 -14.41
CA ALA A 113 4.44 9.81 -15.47
C ALA A 113 5.85 9.56 -14.89
N GLU A 114 6.24 10.28 -13.83
CA GLU A 114 7.50 10.04 -13.10
C GLU A 114 7.50 8.69 -12.38
N LEU A 115 6.42 8.34 -11.66
CA LEU A 115 6.26 7.02 -11.04
C LEU A 115 6.36 5.89 -12.07
N ALA A 116 5.86 6.10 -13.29
CA ALA A 116 6.01 5.13 -14.38
C ALA A 116 7.48 4.89 -14.78
N ILE A 117 8.32 5.93 -14.71
CA ILE A 117 9.76 5.83 -14.95
C ILE A 117 10.45 5.12 -13.78
N GLU A 118 10.08 5.46 -12.54
CA GLU A 118 10.59 4.82 -11.33
C GLU A 118 10.33 3.31 -11.34
N PHE A 119 9.09 2.87 -11.64
CA PHE A 119 8.77 1.45 -11.78
C PHE A 119 9.56 0.76 -12.91
N ASP A 120 9.84 1.44 -14.03
CA ASP A 120 10.67 0.87 -15.11
C ASP A 120 12.13 0.67 -14.68
N GLN A 121 12.66 1.55 -13.83
CA GLN A 121 13.99 1.41 -13.26
C GLN A 121 14.03 0.29 -12.22
N GLU A 122 13.04 0.22 -11.34
CA GLU A 122 12.92 -0.82 -10.31
C GLU A 122 12.76 -2.22 -10.91
N ALA A 123 12.08 -2.33 -12.06
CA ALA A 123 12.01 -3.56 -12.84
C ALA A 123 13.40 -4.09 -13.26
N LYS A 124 14.41 -3.22 -13.37
CA LYS A 124 15.78 -3.58 -13.77
C LYS A 124 16.70 -3.82 -12.58
N THR A 125 16.55 -3.04 -11.51
CA THR A 125 17.46 -3.07 -10.35
C THR A 125 17.07 -4.08 -9.28
N SER A 126 15.82 -4.57 -9.28
CA SER A 126 15.29 -5.46 -8.24
C SER A 126 15.37 -4.88 -6.81
N ASP A 127 15.39 -3.55 -6.66
CA ASP A 127 15.34 -2.89 -5.35
C ASP A 127 13.92 -2.97 -4.75
N GLN A 128 13.76 -3.91 -3.82
CA GLN A 128 12.48 -4.20 -3.18
C GLN A 128 11.98 -3.03 -2.31
N LEU A 129 12.89 -2.30 -1.66
CA LEU A 129 12.51 -1.21 -0.77
C LEU A 129 12.09 0.02 -1.57
N ALA A 130 12.78 0.32 -2.66
CA ALA A 130 12.37 1.35 -3.60
C ALA A 130 10.95 1.06 -4.13
N PHE A 131 10.73 -0.16 -4.63
CA PHE A 131 9.41 -0.59 -5.13
C PHE A 131 8.29 -0.42 -4.10
N VAL A 132 8.51 -0.81 -2.84
CA VAL A 132 7.54 -0.62 -1.75
C VAL A 132 7.17 0.85 -1.55
N ARG A 133 8.15 1.75 -1.69
CA ARG A 133 7.92 3.19 -1.52
C ARG A 133 7.18 3.78 -2.72
N SER A 134 7.56 3.40 -3.93
CA SER A 134 6.90 3.80 -5.18
C SER A 134 5.46 3.29 -5.24
N ASP A 135 5.22 2.02 -4.88
CA ASP A 135 3.86 1.45 -4.73
C ASP A 135 3.04 2.22 -3.69
N ARG A 136 3.63 2.54 -2.53
CA ARG A 136 2.95 3.36 -1.51
C ARG A 136 2.56 4.72 -2.04
N GLU A 137 3.45 5.38 -2.76
CA GLU A 137 3.20 6.70 -3.32
C GLU A 137 2.12 6.65 -4.41
N PHE A 138 2.24 5.72 -5.36
CA PHE A 138 1.24 5.47 -6.39
C PHE A 138 -0.16 5.27 -5.79
N ASN A 139 -0.26 4.41 -4.78
CA ASN A 139 -1.50 4.12 -4.08
C ASN A 139 -2.09 5.38 -3.44
N GLU A 140 -1.29 6.14 -2.68
CA GLU A 140 -1.76 7.38 -2.05
C GLU A 140 -2.17 8.44 -3.07
N LEU A 141 -1.36 8.65 -4.11
CA LEU A 141 -1.64 9.61 -5.18
C LEU A 141 -2.94 9.27 -5.91
N SER A 142 -3.19 7.98 -6.19
CA SER A 142 -4.44 7.50 -6.80
C SER A 142 -5.67 7.82 -5.95
N LEU A 143 -5.58 7.60 -4.63
CA LEU A 143 -6.66 7.95 -3.70
C LEU A 143 -6.96 9.45 -3.70
N VAL A 144 -5.92 10.28 -3.75
CA VAL A 144 -6.07 11.74 -3.83
C VAL A 144 -6.69 12.14 -5.16
N ALA A 145 -6.06 11.74 -6.27
CA ALA A 145 -6.45 12.04 -7.65
C ALA A 145 -7.90 11.61 -7.96
N ALA A 146 -8.36 10.51 -7.38
CA ALA A 146 -9.73 10.04 -7.55
C ALA A 146 -10.79 11.02 -7.02
N ARG A 147 -10.45 11.90 -6.05
CA ARG A 147 -11.39 12.85 -5.42
C ARG A 147 -12.69 12.17 -4.98
N ASN A 148 -12.57 11.00 -4.36
CA ASN A 148 -13.69 10.21 -3.83
C ASN A 148 -13.35 9.78 -2.41
N GLU A 149 -13.79 10.55 -1.42
CA GLU A 149 -13.41 10.35 -0.02
C GLU A 149 -13.91 9.01 0.56
N TYR A 150 -15.06 8.52 0.08
CA TYR A 150 -15.63 7.24 0.51
C TYR A 150 -14.81 6.05 -0.03
N ALA A 151 -14.51 6.04 -1.33
CA ALA A 151 -13.66 5.01 -1.93
C ALA A 151 -12.24 5.08 -1.34
N ALA A 152 -11.71 6.29 -1.12
CA ALA A 152 -10.41 6.47 -0.51
C ALA A 152 -10.34 5.96 0.93
N GLY A 153 -11.39 6.22 1.73
CA GLY A 153 -11.49 5.73 3.10
C GLY A 153 -11.53 4.21 3.18
N ALA A 154 -12.31 3.57 2.31
CA ALA A 154 -12.37 2.10 2.24
C ALA A 154 -11.03 1.50 1.79
N MET A 155 -10.40 2.06 0.76
CA MET A 155 -9.19 1.49 0.17
C MET A 155 -7.93 1.64 1.04
N ARG A 156 -7.80 2.72 1.83
CA ARG A 156 -6.67 2.90 2.76
C ARG A 156 -6.50 1.73 3.73
N GLN A 157 -7.59 1.06 4.09
CA GLN A 157 -7.58 -0.10 4.99
C GLN A 157 -7.01 -1.36 4.33
N LEU A 158 -6.90 -1.40 3.00
CA LEU A 158 -6.56 -2.60 2.23
C LEU A 158 -5.14 -2.57 1.66
N HIS A 159 -4.65 -1.40 1.23
CA HIS A 159 -3.34 -1.27 0.57
C HIS A 159 -2.18 -1.81 1.41
N GLY A 160 -2.09 -1.44 2.69
CA GLY A 160 -0.99 -1.85 3.56
C GLY A 160 -0.92 -3.36 3.76
N LEU A 161 -2.07 -4.02 3.92
CA LEU A 161 -2.17 -5.47 4.03
C LEU A 161 -1.70 -6.17 2.75
N SER A 162 -2.16 -5.69 1.59
CA SER A 162 -1.78 -6.26 0.29
C SER A 162 -0.28 -6.08 0.01
N ARG A 163 0.28 -4.89 0.26
CA ARG A 163 1.71 -4.62 0.05
C ARG A 163 2.59 -5.50 0.95
N ARG A 164 2.16 -5.68 2.21
CA ARG A 164 2.84 -6.55 3.18
C ARG A 164 2.85 -8.03 2.75
N PHE A 165 1.71 -8.52 2.25
CA PHE A 165 1.62 -9.89 1.72
C PHE A 165 2.66 -10.11 0.61
N TRP A 166 2.72 -9.18 -0.34
CA TRP A 166 3.69 -9.23 -1.43
C TRP A 166 5.12 -9.20 -0.95
N TYR A 167 5.48 -8.23 -0.10
CA TYR A 167 6.84 -8.12 0.40
C TYR A 167 7.32 -9.39 1.11
N TYR A 168 6.44 -10.05 1.87
CA TYR A 168 6.75 -11.29 2.58
C TYR A 168 7.09 -12.44 1.61
N HIS A 169 6.30 -12.62 0.56
CA HIS A 169 6.44 -13.75 -0.36
C HIS A 169 7.41 -13.50 -1.53
N ASP A 170 7.75 -12.23 -1.78
CA ASP A 170 8.68 -11.78 -2.82
C ASP A 170 10.08 -12.42 -2.75
N ARG A 171 10.48 -12.98 -1.59
CA ARG A 171 11.74 -13.71 -1.44
C ARG A 171 11.77 -15.08 -2.11
N THR A 172 10.64 -15.59 -2.60
CA THR A 172 10.52 -17.00 -3.01
C THR A 172 9.99 -17.24 -4.42
N ALA A 173 9.27 -16.31 -5.05
CA ALA A 173 8.55 -16.63 -6.30
C ALA A 173 8.04 -15.45 -7.16
N VAL A 174 8.40 -14.19 -6.87
CA VAL A 174 7.78 -13.05 -7.56
C VAL A 174 8.59 -12.60 -8.78
N ASP A 175 7.93 -12.54 -9.93
CA ASP A 175 8.45 -11.80 -11.09
C ASP A 175 8.28 -10.29 -10.83
N ARG A 176 9.29 -9.71 -10.18
CA ARG A 176 9.36 -8.27 -9.85
C ARG A 176 9.33 -7.39 -11.11
N PRO A 177 10.08 -7.69 -12.18
CA PRO A 177 9.94 -6.98 -13.44
C PRO A 177 8.47 -6.93 -13.90
N LYS A 178 7.74 -8.05 -13.82
CA LYS A 178 6.33 -8.09 -14.21
C LYS A 178 5.43 -7.20 -13.35
N ILE A 179 5.53 -7.27 -12.03
CA ILE A 179 4.68 -6.45 -11.14
C ILE A 179 4.96 -4.95 -11.33
N ALA A 180 6.23 -4.57 -11.53
CA ALA A 180 6.60 -3.19 -11.79
C ALA A 180 6.07 -2.67 -13.13
N GLN A 181 6.14 -3.48 -14.18
CA GLN A 181 5.53 -3.14 -15.47
C GLN A 181 4.00 -3.02 -15.41
N LEU A 182 3.34 -3.82 -14.57
CA LEU A 182 1.90 -3.70 -14.32
C LEU A 182 1.53 -2.38 -13.63
N HIS A 183 2.29 -1.95 -12.60
CA HIS A 183 2.08 -0.64 -11.96
C HIS A 183 2.37 0.51 -12.94
N ARG A 184 3.46 0.41 -13.70
CA ARG A 184 3.83 1.37 -14.75
C ARG A 184 2.69 1.59 -15.75
N ALA A 185 2.03 0.52 -16.20
CA ALA A 185 0.92 0.61 -17.15
C ALA A 185 -0.27 1.43 -16.60
N ILE A 186 -0.58 1.27 -15.31
CA ILE A 186 -1.64 2.04 -14.65
C ILE A 186 -1.24 3.51 -14.53
N CYS A 187 0.00 3.79 -14.10
CA CYS A 187 0.53 5.15 -14.01
C CYS A 187 0.44 5.90 -15.33
N LEU A 188 0.86 5.28 -16.44
CA LEU A 188 0.77 5.91 -17.76
C LEU A 188 -0.67 6.18 -18.18
N ALA A 189 -1.57 5.21 -18.00
CA ALA A 189 -2.99 5.40 -18.32
C ALA A 189 -3.62 6.55 -17.53
N ILE A 190 -3.28 6.70 -16.25
CA ILE A 190 -3.74 7.83 -15.43
C ILE A 190 -3.11 9.14 -15.90
N ALA A 191 -1.81 9.16 -16.22
CA ALA A 191 -1.12 10.35 -16.72
C ALA A 191 -1.75 10.87 -18.02
N ASP A 192 -2.06 9.96 -18.95
CA ASP A 192 -2.69 10.25 -20.24
C ASP A 192 -4.19 10.56 -20.12
N GLY A 193 -4.81 10.19 -18.99
CA GLY A 193 -6.25 10.40 -18.73
C GLY A 193 -7.15 9.38 -19.40
N ASP A 194 -6.60 8.25 -19.78
CA ASP A 194 -7.32 7.14 -20.37
C ASP A 194 -8.02 6.33 -19.27
N VAL A 195 -9.30 6.63 -19.07
CA VAL A 195 -10.14 6.01 -18.04
C VAL A 195 -10.29 4.51 -18.27
N GLU A 196 -10.47 4.07 -19.51
CA GLU A 196 -10.71 2.65 -19.80
C GLU A 196 -9.42 1.85 -19.66
N THR A 197 -8.29 2.36 -20.17
CA THR A 197 -7.00 1.71 -20.01
C THR A 197 -6.53 1.69 -18.55
N ALA A 198 -6.85 2.72 -17.75
CA ALA A 198 -6.52 2.72 -16.33
C ALA A 198 -7.26 1.60 -15.57
N GLY A 199 -8.56 1.42 -15.84
CA GLY A 199 -9.34 0.33 -15.27
C GLY A 199 -8.83 -1.05 -15.71
N ALA A 200 -8.63 -1.24 -17.02
CA ALA A 200 -8.18 -2.52 -17.57
C ALA A 200 -6.76 -2.89 -17.13
N SER A 201 -5.85 -1.91 -16.98
CA SER A 201 -4.49 -2.15 -16.48
C SER A 201 -4.50 -2.54 -15.00
N LEU A 202 -5.40 -1.96 -14.19
CA LEU A 202 -5.57 -2.41 -12.82
C LEU A 202 -6.11 -3.84 -12.76
N ASP A 203 -7.11 -4.19 -13.57
CA ASP A 203 -7.65 -5.55 -13.58
C ASP A 203 -6.54 -6.58 -13.83
N ARG A 204 -5.66 -6.32 -14.80
CA ARG A 204 -4.48 -7.17 -15.07
C ARG A 204 -3.51 -7.24 -13.89
N LEU A 205 -3.33 -6.14 -13.16
CA LEU A 205 -2.52 -6.14 -11.94
C LEU A 205 -3.15 -7.04 -10.88
N ILE A 206 -4.45 -6.90 -10.62
CA ILE A 206 -5.14 -7.72 -9.61
C ILE A 206 -5.20 -9.19 -10.04
N ASP A 207 -5.41 -9.50 -11.32
CA ASP A 207 -5.37 -10.86 -11.87
C ASP A 207 -4.04 -11.54 -11.55
N TYR A 208 -2.92 -10.85 -11.85
CA TYR A 208 -1.58 -11.36 -11.57
C TYR A 208 -1.35 -11.54 -10.05
N ILE A 209 -1.85 -10.61 -9.23
CA ILE A 209 -1.76 -10.72 -7.78
C ILE A 209 -2.56 -11.89 -7.23
N GLU A 210 -3.74 -12.15 -7.77
CA GLU A 210 -4.59 -13.24 -7.37
C GLU A 210 -3.97 -14.59 -7.75
N GLU A 211 -3.50 -14.73 -8.99
CA GLU A 211 -2.79 -15.92 -9.48
C GLU A 211 -1.58 -16.23 -8.58
N TYR A 212 -0.78 -15.20 -8.29
CA TYR A 212 0.36 -15.31 -7.40
C TYR A 212 -0.04 -15.77 -5.98
N THR A 213 -1.08 -15.13 -5.41
CA THR A 213 -1.57 -15.47 -4.07
C THR A 213 -2.03 -16.93 -4.01
N ARG A 214 -2.72 -17.40 -5.05
CA ARG A 214 -3.13 -18.82 -5.18
C ARG A 214 -1.91 -19.73 -5.24
N ALA A 215 -0.91 -19.42 -6.06
CA ALA A 215 0.31 -20.22 -6.16
C ALA A 215 1.05 -20.32 -4.80
N ALA A 216 1.13 -19.22 -4.05
CA ALA A 216 1.75 -19.18 -2.73
C ALA A 216 1.01 -20.02 -1.66
N VAL A 217 -0.30 -20.25 -1.84
CA VAL A 217 -1.09 -21.16 -1.00
C VAL A 217 -0.70 -22.61 -1.29
N PHE A 218 -0.56 -22.97 -2.57
CA PHE A 218 -0.33 -24.34 -3.00
C PHE A 218 1.13 -24.80 -2.90
N SER A 219 2.11 -23.89 -2.85
CA SER A 219 3.53 -24.24 -2.66
C SER A 219 3.89 -24.65 -1.23
N LYS A 220 2.92 -24.65 -0.30
CA LYS A 220 3.10 -25.06 1.12
C LYS A 220 2.37 -26.37 1.46
N LEU A 221 1.78 -27.06 0.48
CA LEU A 221 1.26 -28.42 0.58
C LEU A 221 2.19 -29.38 -0.17
#